data_AF-A0ABD0NTC6-F1
#
_entry.id   AF-A0ABD0NTC6-F1
#
_cell.length_a   1.000
_cell.length_b   1.000
_cell.length_c   1.000
_cell.angle_alpha   90.00
_cell.angle_beta   90.00
_cell.angle_gamma   90.00
#
_symmetry.space_group_name_H-M   'P 1'
#
loop_
_entity.id
_entity.type
_entity.pdbx_description
1 polymer ?
#
loop_
_entity_poly.entity_id
_entity_poly.type
_entity_poly.pdbx_seq_one_letter_code
_entity_poly.pdbx_strand_id
1 'polypeptide(L)' 'AVALCEWSAKTDSHLGFSKDDVITVLEKQENWWYGELNESRGWFPCTYVSMVTTNNTQT' A
#
# COMPACT_ATOMS: atom_id res chain seq x y z
N ALA A 1 2.34 -2.83 -4.17
CA ALA A 1 2.68 -3.23 -2.79
C ALA A 1 1.56 -4.14 -2.30
N VAL A 2 1.86 -5.14 -1.46
CA VAL A 2 0.84 -6.04 -0.90
C VAL A 2 0.67 -5.72 0.58
N ALA A 3 -0.57 -5.54 1.02
CA ALA A 3 -0.90 -5.31 2.42
C ALA A 3 -0.59 -6.54 3.28
N LEU A 4 0.22 -6.35 4.32
CA LEU A 4 0.57 -7.40 5.28
C LEU A 4 -0.52 -7.59 6.35
N CYS A 5 -1.27 -6.53 6.62
CA CYS A 5 -2.36 -6.44 7.59
C CYS A 5 -3.41 -5.43 7.10
N GLU A 6 -4.57 -5.39 7.76
CA GLU A 6 -5.57 -4.35 7.53
C GLU A 6 -5.14 -2.99 8.08
N TRP A 7 -5.58 -1.92 7.43
CA TRP A 7 -5.44 -0.54 7.87
C TRP A 7 -6.71 0.24 7.55
N SER A 8 -7.29 0.87 8.57
CA SER A 8 -8.46 1.73 8.41
C SER A 8 -8.05 3.18 8.19
N ALA A 9 -8.63 3.80 7.16
CA ALA A 9 -8.48 5.23 6.94
C ALA A 9 -8.98 6.02 8.16
N LYS A 10 -8.17 6.97 8.64
CA LYS A 10 -8.49 7.82 9.80
C LYS A 10 -8.91 9.24 9.40
N THR A 11 -8.64 9.62 8.16
CA THR A 11 -8.96 10.91 7.55
C THR A 11 -9.35 10.65 6.10
N ASP A 12 -10.04 11.60 5.47
CA ASP A 12 -10.41 11.51 4.05
C ASP A 12 -9.19 11.42 3.10
N SER A 13 -8.02 11.82 3.58
CA SER A 13 -6.76 11.73 2.84
C SER A 13 -6.08 10.36 2.96
N HIS A 14 -6.56 9.46 3.83
CA HIS A 14 -5.96 8.14 4.04
C HIS A 14 -6.59 7.08 3.17
N LEU A 15 -5.76 6.16 2.68
CA LEU A 15 -6.23 4.96 1.98
C LEU A 15 -6.43 3.84 3.01
N GLY A 16 -7.63 3.29 3.08
CA GLY A 16 -7.91 2.07 3.83
C GLY A 16 -7.75 0.83 2.95
N PHE A 17 -7.30 -0.28 3.53
CA PHE A 17 -7.12 -1.56 2.85
C PHE A 17 -7.20 -2.74 3.84
N SER A 18 -7.45 -3.93 3.30
CA SER A 18 -7.43 -5.20 4.03
C SER A 18 -6.11 -5.94 3.80
N LYS A 19 -5.83 -6.93 4.66
CA LYS A 19 -4.72 -7.84 4.44
C LYS A 19 -4.82 -8.49 3.04
N ASP A 20 -3.67 -8.69 2.40
CA ASP A 20 -3.51 -9.27 1.06
C ASP A 20 -3.98 -8.37 -0.11
N ASP A 21 -4.48 -7.16 0.16
CA ASP A 21 -4.79 -6.19 -0.89
C ASP A 21 -3.54 -5.74 -1.65
N VAL A 22 -3.69 -5.59 -2.97
CA VAL A 22 -2.64 -5.11 -3.87
C VAL A 22 -2.84 -3.61 -4.14
N ILE A 23 -1.97 -2.80 -3.56
CA ILE A 23 -2.01 -1.34 -3.65
C ILE A 23 -1.00 -0.87 -4.68
N THR A 24 -1.45 -0.07 -5.65
CA THR A 24 -0.58 0.61 -6.60
C THR A 24 0.05 1.81 -5.91
N VAL A 25 1.37 1.79 -5.70
CA VAL A 25 2.07 2.90 -5.06
C VAL A 25 2.37 3.97 -6.11
N LEU A 26 1.82 5.17 -5.91
CA LEU A 26 1.98 6.33 -6.79
C LEU A 26 3.09 7.26 -6.30
N GLU A 27 3.20 7.45 -4.98
CA GLU A 27 4.23 8.28 -4.35
C GLU A 27 4.78 7.62 -3.09
N LYS A 28 6.09 7.81 -2.82
CA LYS A 28 6.76 7.28 -1.63
C LYS A 28 7.42 8.41 -0.86
N GLN A 29 7.00 8.60 0.39
CA GLN A 29 7.74 9.37 1.39
C GLN A 29 8.36 8.42 2.43
N GLU A 30 9.05 8.97 3.43
CA GLU A 30 9.79 8.20 4.42
C GLU A 30 8.88 7.23 5.21
N ASN A 31 7.77 7.74 5.77
CA ASN A 31 6.86 6.93 6.60
C ASN A 31 5.50 6.66 5.95
N TRP A 32 5.14 7.41 4.91
CA TRP A 32 3.83 7.37 4.28
C TRP A 32 3.95 7.26 2.78
N TRP A 33 3.21 6.34 2.19
CA TRP A 33 3.10 6.18 0.75
C TRP A 33 1.71 6.58 0.28
N TYR A 34 1.65 7.20 -0.88
CA TYR A 34 0.40 7.49 -1.56
C TYR A 34 0.16 6.39 -2.57
N GLY A 35 -1.05 5.83 -2.56
CA GLY A 35 -1.39 4.80 -3.51
C GLY A 35 -2.86 4.78 -3.86
N GLU A 36 -3.16 3.85 -4.75
CA GLU A 36 -4.49 3.58 -5.27
C GLU A 36 -4.83 2.11 -5.03
N LEU A 37 -6.04 1.89 -4.54
CA LEU A 37 -6.67 0.58 -4.41
C LEU A 37 -8.11 0.70 -4.93
N ASN A 38 -8.40 0.01 -6.02
CA ASN A 38 -9.66 0.15 -6.77
C ASN A 38 -9.88 1.62 -7.20
N GLU A 39 -10.96 2.26 -6.75
CA GLU A 39 -11.29 3.66 -7.04
C GLU A 39 -10.86 4.62 -5.93
N SER A 40 -10.29 4.10 -4.84
CA SER A 40 -9.87 4.87 -3.68
C SER A 40 -8.39 5.21 -3.76
N ARG A 41 -8.06 6.45 -3.42
CA ARG A 41 -6.67 6.94 -3.34
C ARG A 41 -6.43 7.62 -2.02
N GLY A 42 -5.22 7.46 -1.50
CA GLY A 42 -4.87 8.06 -0.22
C GLY A 42 -3.51 7.66 0.30
N TRP A 43 -3.16 8.26 1.42
CA TRP A 43 -1.94 8.01 2.17
C TRP A 43 -2.11 6.82 3.11
N PHE A 44 -1.08 6.00 3.20
CA PHE A 44 -1.01 4.92 4.16
C PHE A 44 0.42 4.68 4.67
N PRO A 45 0.57 4.12 5.87
CA PRO A 45 1.89 3.81 6.44
C PRO A 45 2.58 2.70 5.65
N CYS A 46 3.81 2.96 5.21
CA CYS A 46 4.59 2.00 4.41
C CYS A 46 4.91 0.70 5.18
N THR A 47 4.90 0.74 6.51
CA THR A 47 5.18 -0.40 7.38
C THR A 47 4.10 -1.49 7.37
N TYR A 48 2.90 -1.18 6.83
CA TYR A 48 1.78 -2.11 6.74
C TYR A 48 1.75 -2.88 5.41
N VAL A 49 2.67 -2.56 4.49
CA VAL A 49 2.74 -3.18 3.17
C VAL A 49 4.13 -3.72 2.91
N SER A 50 4.20 -4.78 2.11
CA SER A 50 5.46 -5.26 1.53
C SER A 50 5.57 -4.79 0.09
N MET A 51 6.76 -4.32 -0.31
CA MET A 51 7.03 -4.14 -1.73
C MET A 51 7.09 -5.51 -2.37
N VAL A 52 6.21 -5.75 -3.34
CA VAL A 52 6.35 -6.88 -4.24
C VAL A 52 7.51 -6.55 -5.17
N THR A 53 8.73 -6.75 -4.68
CA THR A 53 9.87 -6.92 -5.57
C THR A 53 9.63 -8.23 -6.27
N THR A 54 9.23 -8.17 -7.54
CA THR A 54 9.26 -9.32 -8.43
C THR A 54 10.73 -9.75 -8.53
N ASN A 55 11.21 -10.54 -7.56
CA ASN A 55 12.46 -11.26 -7.67
C ASN A 55 12.22 -12.41 -8.65
N ASN A 56 12.13 -12.03 -9.93
CA ASN A 56 12.24 -12.95 -11.03
C ASN A 56 13.74 -13.20 -11.25
N THR A 57 14.30 -14.07 -10.42
CA THR A 57 15.55 -14.81 -10.68
C THR A 57 15.26 -16.24 -10.23
N GLN A 58 14.65 -17.07 -11.08
CA GLN A 58 15.25 -17.81 -12.19
C GLN A 58 16.08 -19.00 -11.70
N THR A 59 15.50 -20.19 -11.92
CA THR A 59 16.09 -21.55 -12.05
C THR A 59 16.88 -22.14 -10.90
#